data_AF-A0A2H5VAT5-F1
#
_entry.id   AF-A0A2H5VAT5-F1
#
_cell.length_a   1.000
_cell.length_b   1.000
_cell.length_c   1.000
_cell.angle_alpha   90.00
_cell.angle_beta   90.00
_cell.angle_gamma   90.00
#
_symmetry.space_group_name_H-M   'P 1'
#
loop_
_entity.id
_entity.type
_entity.pdbx_description
1 polymer ?
#
loop_
_entity_poly.entity_id
_entity_poly.type
_entity_poly.pdbx_seq_one_letter_code
_entity_poly.pdbx_strand_id
1 'polypeptide(L)' 'MTPGYCNELIHFFVASNLERISSVSMDEDEEIDLLVISIDEAIEKALTNEIEDAKTLYALLRYAMSPIKE' A
#
# COMPACT_ATOMS: atom_id res chain seq x y z
N MET A 1 -7.28 -1.78 11.29
CA MET A 1 -7.33 -0.76 12.36
C MET A 1 -8.09 -1.33 13.55
N THR A 2 -7.58 -1.13 14.76
CA THR A 2 -8.10 -1.78 15.98
C THR A 2 -8.54 -0.75 17.03
N PRO A 3 -9.51 0.13 16.70
CA PRO A 3 -10.05 1.07 17.68
C PRO A 3 -10.70 0.28 18.82
N GLY A 4 -10.42 0.68 20.06
CA GLY A 4 -10.83 -0.07 21.26
C GLY A 4 -9.80 -1.07 21.78
N TYR A 5 -8.72 -1.32 21.05
CA TYR A 5 -7.57 -2.11 21.51
C TYR A 5 -6.26 -1.32 21.50
N CYS A 6 -5.94 -0.65 20.40
CA CYS A 6 -4.72 0.14 20.24
C CYS A 6 -5.05 1.62 19.97
N ASN A 7 -4.11 2.51 20.32
CA ASN A 7 -4.14 3.94 20.02
C ASN A 7 -3.34 4.30 18.75
N GLU A 8 -2.95 3.31 17.95
CA GLU A 8 -2.22 3.50 16.70
C GLU A 8 -2.97 4.44 15.75
N LEU A 9 -2.23 5.40 15.18
CA LEU A 9 -2.71 6.35 14.19
C LEU A 9 -1.84 6.23 12.92
N ILE A 10 -2.49 5.95 11.79
CA ILE A 10 -1.82 5.79 10.50
C ILE A 10 -2.23 6.92 9.56
N HIS A 11 -1.23 7.58 8.96
CA HIS A 11 -1.42 8.60 7.93
C HIS A 11 -1.10 8.01 6.56
N PHE A 12 -1.99 8.19 5.59
CA PHE A 12 -1.79 7.73 4.21
C PHE A 12 -1.18 8.81 3.34
N PHE A 13 -0.22 8.42 2.50
CA PHE A 13 0.46 9.29 1.54
C PHE A 13 0.41 8.66 0.15
N VAL A 14 0.43 9.50 -0.89
CA VAL A 14 0.60 9.09 -2.28
C VAL A 14 1.90 9.71 -2.76
N ALA A 15 2.81 8.88 -3.25
CA ALA A 15 4.05 9.32 -3.87
C ALA A 15 3.92 9.18 -5.39
N SER A 16 4.40 10.18 -6.12
CA SER A 16 4.41 10.20 -7.58
C SER A 16 5.76 10.62 -8.13
N ASN A 17 5.93 10.50 -9.45
CA ASN A 17 7.19 10.77 -10.15
C ASN A 17 8.35 9.92 -9.59
N LEU A 18 8.08 8.62 -9.40
CA LEU A 18 9.06 7.68 -8.85
C LEU A 18 10.13 7.34 -9.90
N GLU A 19 11.39 7.32 -9.45
CA GLU A 19 12.52 6.87 -10.26
C GLU A 19 13.00 5.50 -9.78
N ARG A 20 13.44 4.66 -10.73
CA ARG A 20 13.98 3.36 -10.39
C ARG A 20 15.41 3.49 -9.89
N ILE A 21 15.66 2.96 -8.70
CA ILE A 21 17.00 2.88 -8.12
C ILE A 21 17.59 1.48 -8.26
N SER A 22 18.92 1.38 -8.21
CA SER A 22 19.65 0.12 -8.38
C SER A 22 19.68 -0.77 -7.14
N SER A 23 19.52 -0.17 -5.95
CA SER A 23 19.61 -0.88 -4.66
C SER A 23 18.85 -0.13 -3.58
N VAL A 24 18.19 -0.87 -2.69
CA VAL A 24 17.53 -0.36 -1.48
C VAL A 24 18.37 -0.80 -0.28
N SER A 25 18.64 0.11 0.65
CA SER A 25 19.15 -0.27 1.97
C SER A 25 17.96 -0.64 2.84
N MET A 26 17.91 -1.88 3.33
CA MET A 26 16.91 -2.36 4.28
C MET A 26 17.54 -2.49 5.66
N ASP A 27 16.72 -2.45 6.71
CA ASP A 27 17.19 -2.70 8.07
C ASP A 27 17.53 -4.19 8.24
N GLU A 28 18.49 -4.52 9.11
CA GLU A 28 19.02 -5.88 9.26
C GLU A 28 17.97 -6.92 9.66
N ASP A 29 16.90 -6.47 10.33
CA ASP A 29 15.82 -7.32 10.83
C ASP A 29 14.58 -7.35 9.89
N GLU A 30 14.65 -6.73 8.72
CA GLU A 30 13.54 -6.67 7.75
C GLU A 30 13.80 -7.55 6.52
N GLU A 31 12.84 -8.42 6.19
CA GLU A 31 12.81 -9.19 4.94
C GLU A 31 11.61 -8.72 4.10
N ILE A 32 11.87 -7.95 3.03
CA ILE A 32 10.83 -7.31 2.21
C ILE A 32 11.11 -7.54 0.71
N ASP A 33 10.07 -7.97 -0.02
CA ASP A 33 10.10 -8.11 -1.48
C ASP A 33 9.30 -7.01 -2.19
N LEU A 34 9.78 -6.56 -3.35
CA LEU A 34 9.09 -5.57 -4.17
C LEU A 34 8.09 -6.23 -5.13
N LEU A 35 6.81 -5.89 -4.98
CA LEU A 35 5.74 -6.24 -5.93
C LEU A 35 5.30 -5.00 -6.71
N VAL A 36 5.59 -4.96 -8.01
CA VAL A 36 5.13 -3.88 -8.91
C VAL A 36 4.00 -4.42 -9.78
N ILE A 37 2.78 -3.93 -9.55
CA ILE A 37 1.56 -4.33 -10.26
C ILE A 37 0.75 -3.09 -10.64
N SER A 38 -0.17 -3.25 -11.59
CA SER A 38 -1.10 -2.17 -11.94
C SER A 38 -2.12 -1.91 -10.81
N ILE A 39 -2.72 -0.72 -10.79
CA ILE A 39 -3.77 -0.42 -9.79
C ILE A 39 -4.99 -1.34 -9.96
N ASP A 40 -5.34 -1.70 -11.20
CA ASP A 40 -6.46 -2.59 -11.49
C ASP A 40 -6.19 -4.00 -10.96
N GLU A 41 -4.97 -4.51 -11.15
CA GLU A 41 -4.55 -5.81 -10.60
C GLU A 41 -4.53 -5.79 -9.06
N ALA A 42 -4.06 -4.71 -8.45
CA ALA A 42 -4.09 -4.56 -6.99
C ALA A 42 -5.53 -4.56 -6.44
N ILE A 43 -6.47 -3.93 -7.15
CA ILE A 43 -7.90 -3.94 -6.80
C ILE A 43 -8.47 -5.35 -6.96
N GLU A 44 -8.14 -6.07 -8.04
CA GLU A 44 -8.57 -7.46 -8.22
C GLU A 44 -8.09 -8.35 -7.07
N LYS A 45 -6.80 -8.26 -6.71
CA LYS A 45 -6.21 -8.99 -5.57
C LYS A 45 -6.86 -8.64 -4.23
N ALA A 46 -7.30 -7.40 -4.04
CA ALA A 46 -8.07 -6.99 -2.87
C ALA A 46 -9.48 -7.63 -2.85
N LEU A 47 -10.14 -7.75 -4.01
CA LEU A 47 -11.45 -8.37 -4.13
C LEU A 47 -11.41 -9.90 -4.01
N THR A 48 -10.29 -10.54 -4.39
CA THR A 48 -10.06 -11.99 -4.27
C THR A 48 -9.48 -12.41 -2.91
N ASN A 49 -9.31 -11.47 -1.97
CA ASN A 49 -8.69 -11.69 -0.66
C ASN A 49 -7.21 -12.11 -0.71
N GLU A 50 -6.52 -11.96 -1.84
CA GLU A 50 -5.06 -12.13 -1.91
C GLU A 50 -4.32 -10.98 -1.19
N ILE A 51 -4.92 -9.79 -1.15
CA ILE A 51 -4.52 -8.67 -0.30
C ILE A 51 -5.62 -8.48 0.74
N GLU A 52 -5.32 -8.73 2.01
CA GLU A 52 -6.30 -8.63 3.11
C GLU A 52 -5.89 -7.67 4.23
N ASP A 53 -4.67 -7.12 4.18
CA ASP A 53 -4.20 -6.16 5.16
C ASP A 53 -5.02 -4.86 5.12
N ALA A 54 -5.51 -4.43 6.28
CA ALA A 54 -6.47 -3.34 6.38
C ALA A 54 -5.89 -2.01 5.87
N LYS A 55 -4.64 -1.66 6.21
CA LYS A 55 -4.05 -0.37 5.77
C LYS A 55 -3.84 -0.39 4.24
N THR A 56 -3.45 -1.52 3.68
CA THR A 56 -3.33 -1.69 2.22
C THR A 56 -4.67 -1.53 1.52
N LEU A 57 -5.72 -2.21 2.00
CA LEU A 57 -7.08 -2.10 1.45
C LEU A 57 -7.64 -0.68 1.51
N TYR A 58 -7.48 0.02 2.64
CA TYR A 58 -7.92 1.41 2.78
C TYR A 58 -7.14 2.34 1.84
N ALA A 59 -5.83 2.15 1.67
CA ALA A 59 -5.03 2.94 0.75
C ALA A 59 -5.50 2.77 -0.70
N LEU A 60 -5.70 1.51 -1.14
CA LEU A 60 -6.17 1.19 -2.50
C LEU A 60 -7.55 1.78 -2.77
N LEU A 61 -8.52 1.60 -1.86
CA LEU A 61 -9.86 2.18 -1.99
C LEU A 61 -9.80 3.71 -2.09
N ARG A 62 -9.05 4.34 -1.19
CA ARG A 62 -8.92 5.80 -1.15
C ARG A 62 -8.20 6.35 -2.38
N TYR A 63 -7.26 5.62 -2.96
CA TYR A 63 -6.61 5.99 -4.21
C TYR A 63 -7.58 5.84 -5.39
N ALA A 64 -8.29 4.71 -5.52
CA ALA A 64 -9.24 4.44 -6.59
C ALA A 64 -10.41 5.44 -6.65
N MET A 65 -10.85 5.94 -5.49
CA MET A 65 -11.89 6.97 -5.38
C MET A 65 -11.37 8.40 -5.58
N SER A 66 -10.06 8.61 -5.61
CA SER A 66 -9.46 9.94 -5.68
C SER A 66 -9.63 10.54 -7.08
N PRO A 67 -9.96 11.84 -7.20
CA PRO A 67 -9.87 12.55 -8.48
C PRO A 67 -8.43 12.76 -8.94
N ILE A 68 -7.44 12.52 -8.07
CA ILE A 68 -6.03 12.49 -8.41
C ILE A 68 -5.79 11.22 -9.22
N LYS A 69 -5.92 11.35 -10.53
CA LYS A 69 -5.41 10.41 -11.52
C LYS A 69 -4.22 11.10 -12.14
N GLU A 70 -3.04 10.52 -11.99
CA GLU A 70 -1.92 10.89 -12.86
C GLU A 70 -2.24 10.54 -14.31
#